data_AF-A0A9D6JZZ9-F1
#
_entry.id   AF-A0A9D6JZZ9-F1
#
_cell.length_a   1.000
_cell.length_b   1.000
_cell.length_c   1.000
_cell.angle_alpha   90.00
_cell.angle_beta   90.00
_cell.angle_gamma   90.00
#
_symmetry.space_group_name_H-M   'P 1'
#
loop_
_entity.id
_entity.type
_entity.pdbx_description
1 polymer ?
#
loop_
_entity_poly.entity_id
_entity_poly.type
_entity_poly.pdbx_seq_one_letter_code
_entity_poly.pdbx_strand_id
1 'polypeptide(L)' 'MPPLMRRALLLVGLFSLLFLLISWGVIAYSLFAPPISSVPDHPRAGSASQCLACHAGGNNAPALPHPTFPTCGFCHR' A
#
# COMPACT_ATOMS: atom_id res chain seq x y z
N MET A 1 -38.35 -9.53 4.73
CA MET A 1 -37.46 -8.35 4.70
C MET A 1 -37.92 -7.42 3.59
N PRO A 2 -38.10 -6.10 3.85
CA PRO A 2 -38.50 -5.17 2.82
C PRO A 2 -37.42 -5.10 1.70
N PRO A 3 -37.82 -4.88 0.43
CA PRO A 3 -36.92 -4.97 -0.72
C PRO A 3 -35.74 -3.98 -0.65
N LEU A 4 -35.93 -2.82 -0.01
CA LEU A 4 -34.88 -1.83 0.23
C LEU A 4 -33.81 -2.35 1.21
N MET A 5 -34.22 -3.04 2.28
CA MET A 5 -33.29 -3.57 3.29
C MET A 5 -32.44 -4.71 2.73
N ARG A 6 -33.03 -5.59 1.90
CA ARG A 6 -32.28 -6.63 1.19
C ARG A 6 -31.23 -6.04 0.25
N ARG A 7 -31.57 -4.98 -0.50
CA ARG A 7 -30.63 -4.29 -1.39
C ARG A 7 -29.49 -3.61 -0.61
N ALA A 8 -29.81 -2.94 0.49
CA ALA A 8 -28.80 -2.32 1.35
C ALA A 8 -27.80 -3.35 1.90
N LEU A 9 -28.30 -4.49 2.40
CA LEU A 9 -27.44 -5.56 2.89
C LEU A 9 -26.52 -6.14 1.80
N LEU A 10 -27.03 -6.31 0.58
CA LEU A 10 -26.21 -6.79 -0.54
C LEU A 10 -25.11 -5.78 -0.91
N LEU A 11 -25.41 -4.48 -0.92
CA LEU A 11 -24.42 -3.45 -1.21
C LEU A 11 -23.35 -3.38 -0.12
N VAL A 12 -23.74 -3.43 1.16
CA VAL A 12 -22.80 -3.45 2.29
C VAL A 12 -21.94 -4.72 2.25
N GLY A 13 -22.54 -5.88 1.97
CA GLY A 13 -21.82 -7.14 1.84
C GLY A 13 -20.82 -7.11 0.70
N LEU A 14 -21.23 -6.61 -0.47
CA LEU A 14 -20.35 -6.46 -1.63
C LEU A 14 -19.20 -5.49 -1.33
N PHE A 15 -19.48 -4.34 -0.73
CA PHE A 15 -18.44 -3.36 -0.40
C PHE A 15 -17.45 -3.91 0.61
N SER A 16 -17.94 -4.57 1.67
CA SER A 16 -17.09 -5.22 2.67
C SER A 16 -16.20 -6.31 2.06
N LEU A 17 -16.77 -7.14 1.17
CA LEU A 17 -16.01 -8.18 0.46
C LEU A 17 -14.93 -7.57 -0.42
N LEU A 18 -15.25 -6.55 -1.22
CA LEU A 18 -14.28 -5.86 -2.06
C LEU A 18 -13.16 -5.23 -1.24
N PHE A 19 -13.51 -4.58 -0.12
CA PHE A 19 -12.53 -4.00 0.79
C PHE A 19 -11.56 -5.07 1.34
N LEU A 20 -12.08 -6.23 1.76
CA LEU A 20 -11.26 -7.33 2.25
C LEU A 20 -10.33 -7.88 1.15
N LEU A 21 -10.85 -8.07 -0.06
CA LEU A 21 -10.05 -8.56 -1.19
C LEU A 21 -8.93 -7.59 -1.56
N ILE A 22 -9.21 -6.29 -1.60
CA ILE A 22 -8.20 -5.26 -1.87
C ILE A 22 -7.16 -5.24 -0.76
N SER A 23 -7.59 -5.22 0.50
CA SER A 23 -6.69 -5.20 1.66
C SER A 23 -5.76 -6.43 1.66
N TRP A 24 -6.33 -7.60 1.38
CA TRP A 24 -5.56 -8.83 1.26
C TRP A 24 -4.59 -8.79 0.08
N GLY A 25 -5.00 -8.25 -1.07
CA GLY A 25 -4.14 -8.05 -2.23
C GLY A 25 -2.95 -7.14 -1.92
N VAL A 26 -3.16 -6.04 -1.16
CA VAL A 26 -2.08 -5.15 -0.72
C VAL A 26 -1.11 -5.87 0.23
N ILE A 27 -1.62 -6.67 1.17
CA ILE A 27 -0.77 -7.47 2.07
C ILE A 27 0.02 -8.51 1.28
N ALA A 28 -0.62 -9.25 0.37
CA ALA A 28 0.07 -10.23 -0.46
C ALA A 28 1.15 -9.58 -1.34
N TYR A 29 0.86 -8.41 -1.92
CA TYR A 29 1.83 -7.66 -2.72
C TYR A 29 3.04 -7.19 -1.91
N SER A 30 2.84 -6.84 -0.63
CA SER A 30 3.92 -6.40 0.27
C SER A 30 5.02 -7.45 0.45
N LEU A 31 4.69 -8.74 0.28
CA LEU A 31 5.66 -9.84 0.40
C LEU A 31 6.72 -9.86 -0.71
N PHE A 32 6.48 -9.15 -1.81
CA PHE A 32 7.40 -9.06 -2.94
C PHE A 32 8.23 -7.78 -2.95
N ALA A 33 7.97 -6.86 -2.03
CA ALA A 33 8.70 -5.60 -1.95
C ALA A 33 10.09 -5.83 -1.32
N PRO A 34 11.18 -5.35 -1.94
CA PRO A 34 12.51 -5.50 -1.38
C PRO A 34 12.63 -4.72 -0.06
N PRO A 35 13.30 -5.28 0.96
CA PRO A 35 13.40 -4.68 2.28
C PRO A 35 14.32 -3.46 2.23
N ILE A 36 13.98 -2.36 2.92
CA ILE A 36 14.86 -1.17 2.97
C ILE A 36 16.25 -1.52 3.52
N SER A 37 16.32 -2.48 4.44
CA SER A 37 17.57 -2.94 5.05
C SER A 37 18.52 -3.64 4.08
N SER A 38 18.08 -4.00 2.86
CA SER A 38 18.95 -4.61 1.85
C SER A 38 19.96 -3.65 1.24
N VAL A 39 19.74 -2.34 1.37
CA VAL A 39 20.63 -1.32 0.82
C VAL A 39 21.50 -0.73 1.95
N PRO A 40 22.84 -0.86 1.89
CA PRO A 40 23.74 -0.24 2.87
C PRO A 40 23.51 1.27 2.96
N ASP A 41 23.59 1.81 4.17
CA ASP A 41 23.43 3.24 4.46
C ASP A 41 22.08 3.87 4.03
N HIS A 42 21.11 3.06 3.61
CA HIS A 42 19.76 3.54 3.31
C HIS A 42 18.99 3.82 4.61
N PRO A 43 18.43 5.02 4.80
CA PRO A 43 17.61 5.33 5.98
C PRO A 43 16.45 4.33 6.12
N ARG A 44 16.38 3.65 7.27
CA ARG A 44 15.38 2.60 7.57
C ARG A 44 14.10 3.12 8.22
N ALA A 45 14.16 4.35 8.72
CA ALA A 45 13.04 5.00 9.38
C ALA A 45 12.86 6.38 8.78
N GLY A 46 11.62 6.71 8.42
CA GLY A 46 11.29 8.00 7.85
C GLY A 46 9.83 8.07 7.44
N SER A 47 9.34 9.30 7.30
CA SER A 47 8.06 9.59 6.66
C SER A 47 8.13 9.33 5.16
N ALA A 48 6.98 9.07 4.52
CA ALA A 48 6.93 8.87 3.07
C ALA A 48 7.52 10.05 2.28
N SER A 49 7.37 11.29 2.79
CA SER A 49 7.96 12.48 2.16
C SER A 49 9.50 12.46 2.15
N GLN A 50 10.14 11.92 3.18
CA GLN A 50 11.59 11.75 3.21
C GLN A 50 12.07 10.74 2.18
N CYS A 51 11.34 9.64 1.97
CA CYS A 51 11.64 8.69 0.91
C CYS A 51 11.48 9.33 -0.47
N LEU A 52 10.40 10.10 -0.67
CA LEU A 52 10.11 10.76 -1.94
C LEU A 52 11.13 11.82 -2.34
N ALA A 53 11.84 12.43 -1.39
CA ALA A 53 12.88 13.42 -1.68
C ALA A 53 13.94 12.89 -2.67
N CYS A 54 14.29 11.60 -2.56
CA CYS A 54 15.20 10.95 -3.51
C CYS A 54 14.43 10.19 -4.61
N HIS A 55 13.34 9.52 -4.26
CA HIS A 55 12.66 8.56 -5.14
C HIS A 55 11.66 9.17 -6.14
N ALA A 56 11.15 10.39 -5.92
CA ALA A 56 10.13 10.99 -6.80
C ALA A 56 10.64 11.32 -8.21
N GLY A 57 11.95 11.54 -8.35
CA GLY A 57 12.57 11.98 -9.61
C GLY A 57 13.61 11.04 -10.20
N GLY A 58 13.90 9.90 -9.56
CA GLY A 58 14.93 8.98 -10.05
C GLY A 58 16.38 9.46 -9.86
N ASN A 59 16.59 10.57 -9.14
CA ASN A 59 17.92 11.14 -8.94
C ASN A 59 18.57 10.50 -7.71
N ASN A 60 19.64 9.74 -7.92
CA ASN A 60 20.36 8.98 -6.89
C ASN A 60 19.58 7.83 -6.22
N ALA A 61 18.36 7.55 -6.66
CA ALA A 61 17.55 6.42 -6.23
C ALA A 61 16.60 6.00 -7.38
N PRO A 62 16.19 4.72 -7.49
CA PRO A 62 15.25 4.30 -8.53
C PRO A 62 13.89 4.98 -8.38
N ALA A 63 13.27 5.38 -9.50
CA ALA A 63 11.93 5.92 -9.49
C ALA A 63 10.91 4.87 -9.02
N LEU A 64 9.90 5.31 -8.26
CA LEU A 64 8.85 4.42 -7.75
C LEU A 64 7.85 4.08 -8.86
N PRO A 65 7.64 2.79 -9.19
CA PRO A 65 6.67 2.38 -10.21
C PRO A 65 5.24 2.26 -9.65
N HIS A 66 4.96 2.82 -8.48
CA HIS A 66 3.69 2.65 -7.77
C HIS A 66 3.30 3.94 -7.01
N PRO A 67 2.01 4.11 -6.68
CA PRO A 67 1.57 5.24 -5.86
C PRO A 67 2.15 5.18 -4.45
N THR A 68 2.15 6.34 -3.78
CA THR A 68 2.64 6.46 -2.41
C THR A 68 1.65 5.84 -1.42
N PHE A 69 2.18 5.07 -0.48
CA PHE A 69 1.45 4.65 0.71
C PHE A 69 1.80 5.59 1.88
N PRO A 70 0.96 5.66 2.93
CA PRO A 70 1.25 6.48 4.11
C PRO A 70 2.63 6.24 4.73
N THR A 71 3.14 5.00 4.62
CA THR A 71 4.49 4.62 5.05
C THR A 71 5.12 3.65 4.07
N CYS A 72 6.33 3.93 3.57
CA CYS A 72 7.07 3.03 2.68
C CYS A 72 7.45 1.70 3.37
N GLY A 73 7.72 1.74 4.69
CA GLY A 73 8.02 0.57 5.51
C GLY A 73 6.84 -0.37 5.76
N PHE A 74 5.63 -0.08 5.24
CA PHE A 74 4.56 -1.07 5.26
C PHE A 74 4.88 -2.24 4.30
N CYS A 75 5.30 -1.91 3.07
CA CYS A 75 5.70 -2.90 2.07
C CYS A 75 7.20 -3.24 2.16
N HIS A 76 8.05 -2.23 2.30
CA HIS A 76 9.50 -2.41 2.23
C HIS A 76 10.14 -2.68 3.61
N ARG A 77 9.52 -3.54 4.42
CA ARG A 77 10.03 -3.91 5.76
C ARG A 77 11.43 -4.50 5.69
#